data_AF-Q19MB8-F1
#
_entry.id   AF-Q19MB8-F1
#
_cell.length_a   1.000
_cell.length_b   1.000
_cell.length_c   1.000
_cell.angle_alpha   90.00
_cell.angle_beta   90.00
_cell.angle_gamma   90.00
#
_symmetry.space_group_name_H-M   'P 1'
#
loop_
_entity.id
_entity.type
_entity.pdbx_description
1 polymer ?
#
loop_
_entity_poly.entity_id
_entity_poly.type
_entity_poly.pdbx_seq_one_letter_code
_entity_poly.pdbx_strand_id
1 'polypeptide(L)'
;SIMFRLAFSIYVNTLSPTESLTIASNRTIVSLGDDFELGFFKPAASLREGDRWYLGIWYKTIPVRTYVWVANRDNPLSSSAGTLKISGINLVLLNQSNITVWSTNLTGAVRSQVVAELLPNGNFVLRDSKSNGQDVFFWQSFDHPTDTLLPHMKLGLDRKTENNRVLTSWKNSYDPSSGYLSYKLEMLGLPEFFMWRSKVPVFRSGPWDGIRFSGIPEMQIWKHINISYNFTENTEEVAYTYRVTTPNVYARLMMDFQGFLQLSTWNPAMSEWNMFWLSSTDECDTYPSCNPTNSYCDANKMPRCNCIKGFVPGNPQERSLNNSFTECLRKTQLSCSGDGFFLMRKMKLPATTGAIVDKRIGVKECEEKCINNCNCTAFANTNIQDGGSGCVIWTSELTDIRSYADAGQDLYVRVAAVDL
;
A
#
# COMPACT_ATOMS: atom_id res chain seq x y z
N SER A 1 12.88 -38.44 44.48
CA SER A 1 12.15 -38.12 43.25
C SER A 1 12.04 -36.62 43.09
N ILE A 2 12.83 -36.05 42.17
CA ILE A 2 12.78 -34.63 41.83
C ILE A 2 11.53 -34.43 40.98
N MET A 3 10.53 -33.74 41.52
CA MET A 3 9.32 -33.36 40.80
C MET A 3 9.69 -32.28 39.78
N PHE A 4 9.81 -32.66 38.50
CA PHE A 4 9.80 -31.71 37.41
C PHE A 4 8.41 -31.06 37.38
N ARG A 5 8.31 -29.81 37.88
CA ARG A 5 7.19 -28.94 37.53
C ARG A 5 7.34 -28.61 36.04
N LEU A 6 6.60 -29.32 35.20
CA LEU A 6 6.28 -28.85 33.86
C LEU A 6 5.61 -27.48 34.01
N ALA A 7 6.36 -26.42 33.73
CA ALA A 7 5.78 -25.11 33.52
C ALA A 7 4.94 -25.21 32.24
N PHE A 8 3.65 -25.51 32.41
CA PHE A 8 2.68 -25.27 31.35
C PHE A 8 2.70 -23.77 31.06
N SER A 9 3.33 -23.38 29.95
CA SER A 9 3.17 -22.03 29.41
C SER A 9 1.70 -21.91 29.03
N ILE A 10 0.91 -21.23 29.86
CA ILE A 10 -0.44 -20.84 29.49
C ILE A 10 -0.25 -19.81 28.38
N TYR A 11 -0.48 -20.23 27.13
CA TYR A 11 -0.51 -19.33 25.99
C TYR A 11 -1.69 -18.39 26.19
N VAL A 12 -1.42 -17.18 26.65
CA VAL A 12 -2.44 -16.17 26.82
C VAL A 12 -2.42 -15.29 25.58
N ASN A 13 -3.24 -15.64 24.59
CA ASN A 13 -3.49 -14.83 23.40
C ASN A 13 -4.52 -13.71 23.66
N THR A 14 -5.10 -13.67 24.86
CA THR A 14 -6.16 -12.72 25.25
C THR A 14 -5.79 -11.83 26.43
N LEU A 15 -6.32 -10.61 26.49
CA LEU A 15 -6.28 -9.76 27.67
C LEU A 15 -7.71 -9.50 28.16
N SER A 16 -8.03 -9.99 29.36
CA SER A 16 -9.33 -9.77 29.98
C SER A 16 -9.43 -8.42 30.70
N PRO A 17 -10.65 -7.91 31.01
CA PRO A 17 -10.81 -6.63 31.70
C PRO A 17 -10.18 -6.52 33.09
N THR A 18 -9.95 -7.65 33.75
CA THR A 18 -9.30 -7.72 35.07
C THR A 18 -7.78 -7.80 35.00
N GLU A 19 -7.23 -7.97 33.80
CA GLU A 19 -5.80 -8.09 33.57
C GLU A 19 -5.20 -6.78 33.04
N SER A 20 -3.89 -6.69 33.18
CA SER A 20 -3.09 -5.63 32.58
C SER A 20 -1.74 -6.17 32.14
N LEU A 21 -1.22 -5.61 31.06
CA LEU A 21 0.14 -5.83 30.60
C LEU A 21 0.99 -4.62 31.03
N THR A 22 2.07 -4.86 31.76
CA THR A 22 2.98 -3.79 32.21
C THR A 22 4.40 -4.05 31.73
N ILE A 23 5.16 -2.97 31.48
CA ILE A 23 6.57 -3.07 31.10
C ILE A 23 7.37 -3.89 32.13
N ALA A 24 7.18 -3.59 33.43
CA ALA A 24 7.92 -4.25 34.52
C ALA A 24 7.63 -5.77 34.65
N SER A 25 6.47 -6.24 34.17
CA SER A 25 6.12 -7.66 34.23
C SER A 25 6.85 -8.51 33.19
N ASN A 26 7.41 -7.90 32.13
CA ASN A 26 7.93 -8.58 30.95
C ASN A 26 6.97 -9.62 30.32
N ARG A 27 5.68 -9.55 30.65
CA ARG A 27 4.65 -10.41 30.05
C ARG A 27 4.39 -9.94 28.61
N THR A 28 4.03 -10.88 27.75
CA THR A 28 3.61 -10.64 26.36
C THR A 28 2.30 -11.39 26.08
N ILE A 29 1.64 -11.03 24.98
CA ILE A 29 0.48 -11.75 24.43
C ILE A 29 0.96 -12.43 23.15
N VAL A 30 0.74 -13.73 23.02
CA VAL A 30 1.24 -14.52 21.89
C VAL A 30 0.07 -15.04 21.06
N SER A 31 0.14 -14.90 19.74
CA SER A 31 -0.91 -15.40 18.86
C SER A 31 -0.97 -16.93 18.91
N LEU A 32 -2.16 -17.50 18.72
CA LEU A 32 -2.27 -18.94 18.51
C LEU A 32 -1.45 -19.31 17.25
N GLY A 33 -0.60 -20.35 17.36
CA GLY A 33 0.37 -20.72 16.33
C GLY A 33 1.78 -20.18 16.55
N ASP A 34 1.99 -19.32 17.56
CA ASP A 34 3.30 -18.77 17.95
C ASP A 34 3.98 -17.89 16.88
N ASP A 35 3.27 -17.43 15.85
CA ASP A 35 3.85 -16.59 14.79
C ASP A 35 4.11 -15.14 15.24
N PHE A 36 3.18 -14.56 16.00
CA PHE A 36 3.21 -13.15 16.43
C PHE A 36 3.22 -13.01 17.94
N GLU A 37 3.87 -11.95 18.42
CA GLU A 37 3.94 -11.59 19.82
C GLU A 37 3.73 -10.08 19.98
N LEU A 38 2.88 -9.72 20.93
CA LEU A 38 2.56 -8.36 21.31
C LEU A 38 3.14 -8.04 22.68
N GLY A 39 3.79 -6.89 22.81
CA GLY A 39 4.32 -6.44 24.08
C GLY A 39 4.99 -5.08 24.02
N PHE A 40 5.61 -4.72 25.14
CA PHE A 40 6.39 -3.49 25.25
C PHE A 40 7.80 -3.69 24.73
N PHE A 41 8.30 -2.68 24.02
CA PHE A 41 9.67 -2.67 23.53
C PHE A 41 10.30 -1.28 23.57
N LYS A 42 11.62 -1.27 23.54
CA LYS A 42 12.46 -0.09 23.35
C LYS A 42 13.41 -0.37 22.16
N PRO A 43 13.43 0.46 21.11
CA PRO A 43 14.35 0.29 19.98
C PRO A 43 15.82 0.35 20.43
N ALA A 44 16.66 -0.55 19.92
CA ALA A 44 18.04 -0.74 20.39
C ALA A 44 18.92 0.53 20.32
N ALA A 45 18.72 1.38 19.30
CA ALA A 45 19.50 2.61 19.12
C ALA A 45 18.90 3.86 19.81
N SER A 46 17.76 3.73 20.52
CA SER A 46 17.16 4.81 21.32
C SER A 46 17.99 5.18 22.56
N LEU A 47 19.10 4.47 22.85
CA LEU A 47 19.95 4.73 24.03
C LEU A 47 20.52 6.16 24.09
N ARG A 48 20.56 6.89 22.96
CA ARG A 48 21.05 8.27 22.90
C ARG A 48 19.95 9.34 23.06
N GLU A 49 18.67 8.98 22.95
CA GLU A 49 17.55 9.93 22.91
C GLU A 49 16.42 9.56 23.88
N GLY A 50 16.69 9.61 25.19
CA GLY A 50 15.68 9.39 26.23
C GLY A 50 15.07 7.98 26.23
N ASP A 51 14.43 7.61 27.34
CA ASP A 51 13.72 6.33 27.44
C ASP A 51 12.37 6.43 26.72
N ARG A 52 12.31 6.00 25.45
CA ARG A 52 11.05 5.87 24.71
C ARG A 52 10.61 4.42 24.61
N TRP A 53 9.46 4.13 25.20
CA TRP A 53 8.82 2.82 25.18
C TRP A 53 7.57 2.81 24.31
N TYR A 54 7.39 1.70 23.63
CA TYR A 54 6.29 1.49 22.69
C TYR A 54 5.62 0.16 22.94
N LEU A 55 4.33 0.09 22.64
CA LEU A 55 3.58 -1.15 22.51
C LEU A 55 3.55 -1.54 21.04
N GLY A 56 3.94 -2.77 20.71
CA GLY A 56 3.95 -3.24 19.32
C GLY A 56 3.81 -4.73 19.17
N ILE A 57 3.73 -5.16 17.91
CA ILE A 57 3.64 -6.56 17.48
C ILE A 57 4.88 -6.87 16.65
N TRP A 58 5.47 -8.04 16.87
CA TRP A 58 6.60 -8.57 16.10
C TRP A 58 6.42 -10.05 15.81
N TYR A 59 7.21 -10.57 14.87
CA TYR A 59 7.33 -12.02 14.66
C TYR A 59 8.05 -12.68 15.84
N LYS A 60 7.43 -13.67 16.45
CA LYS A 60 7.97 -14.34 17.65
C LYS A 60 9.06 -15.36 17.29
N THR A 61 8.86 -16.10 16.20
CA THR A 61 9.75 -17.18 15.74
C THR A 61 10.98 -16.66 14.99
N ILE A 62 10.98 -15.39 14.57
CA ILE A 62 12.09 -14.77 13.85
C ILE A 62 13.09 -14.18 14.87
N PRO A 63 14.37 -14.61 14.87
CA PRO A 63 15.36 -14.16 15.86
C PRO A 63 15.70 -12.67 15.71
N VAL A 64 15.63 -12.13 14.50
CA VAL A 64 15.83 -10.71 14.23
C VAL A 64 14.53 -9.97 14.53
N ARG A 65 14.55 -9.14 15.58
CA ARG A 65 13.37 -8.41 16.05
C ARG A 65 12.80 -7.53 14.94
N THR A 66 11.66 -7.95 14.40
CA THR A 66 10.99 -7.29 13.26
C THR A 66 9.60 -6.85 13.70
N TYR A 67 9.46 -5.56 14.00
CA TYR A 67 8.18 -4.96 14.38
C TYR A 67 7.32 -4.74 13.15
N VAL A 68 6.06 -5.16 13.22
CA VAL A 68 5.09 -5.08 12.11
C VAL A 68 3.91 -4.17 12.42
N TRP A 69 3.77 -3.75 13.68
CA TRP A 69 2.76 -2.81 14.14
C TRP A 69 3.19 -2.14 15.44
N VAL A 70 2.83 -0.87 15.64
CA VAL A 70 3.14 -0.06 16.82
C VAL A 70 1.94 0.81 17.18
N ALA A 71 1.41 0.66 18.40
CA ALA A 71 0.20 1.37 18.84
C ALA A 71 0.43 2.87 19.01
N ASN A 72 1.41 3.22 19.85
CA ASN A 72 1.66 4.57 20.32
C ASN A 72 2.88 5.20 19.63
N ARG A 73 3.01 4.98 18.32
CA ARG A 73 4.20 5.35 17.54
C ARG A 73 4.58 6.84 17.64
N ASP A 74 3.58 7.72 17.72
CA ASP A 74 3.76 9.17 17.84
C ASP A 74 3.55 9.69 19.29
N ASN A 75 3.20 8.80 20.22
CA ASN A 75 2.98 9.12 21.63
C ASN A 75 3.79 8.14 22.53
N PRO A 76 5.13 8.18 22.47
CA PRO A 76 5.99 7.28 23.24
C PRO A 76 5.80 7.43 24.75
N LEU A 77 5.94 6.34 25.48
CA LEU A 77 6.06 6.36 26.93
C LEU A 77 7.47 6.80 27.31
N SER A 78 7.59 7.79 28.19
CA SER A 78 8.88 8.41 28.57
C SER A 78 9.64 7.67 29.68
N SER A 79 9.13 6.54 30.15
CA SER A 79 9.72 5.75 31.23
C SER A 79 9.36 4.27 31.09
N SER A 80 10.03 3.40 31.86
CA SER A 80 9.72 1.97 31.96
C SER A 80 8.46 1.67 32.79
N ALA A 81 7.63 2.68 33.09
CA ALA A 81 6.35 2.53 33.76
C ALA A 81 5.21 2.81 32.78
N GLY A 82 4.80 1.75 32.08
CA GLY A 82 3.70 1.73 31.12
C GLY A 82 2.75 0.58 31.40
N THR A 83 1.45 0.83 31.26
CA THR A 83 0.40 -0.16 31.50
C THR A 83 -0.62 -0.16 30.37
N LEU A 84 -0.81 -1.30 29.72
CA LEU A 84 -1.91 -1.56 28.80
C LEU A 84 -3.01 -2.33 29.55
N LYS A 85 -4.24 -1.84 29.49
CA LYS A 85 -5.40 -2.53 30.06
C LYS A 85 -6.68 -2.15 29.34
N ILE A 86 -7.76 -2.88 29.61
CA ILE A 86 -9.10 -2.49 29.19
C ILE A 86 -9.67 -1.54 30.25
N SER A 87 -10.25 -0.43 29.81
CA SER A 87 -10.95 0.55 30.65
C SER A 87 -12.32 0.84 30.05
N GLY A 88 -13.37 0.35 30.69
CA GLY A 88 -14.72 0.34 30.12
C GLY A 88 -14.78 -0.54 28.88
N ILE A 89 -15.00 0.08 27.72
CA ILE A 89 -15.12 -0.60 26.43
C ILE A 89 -13.90 -0.35 25.52
N ASN A 90 -12.87 0.31 26.05
CA ASN A 90 -11.70 0.73 25.30
C ASN A 90 -10.44 0.02 25.78
N LEU A 91 -9.51 -0.18 24.86
CA LEU A 91 -8.13 -0.49 25.22
C LEU A 91 -7.40 0.83 25.47
N VAL A 92 -6.71 0.94 26.60
CA VAL A 92 -5.99 2.16 27.01
C VAL A 92 -4.55 1.85 27.38
N LEU A 93 -3.65 2.72 26.93
CA LEU A 93 -2.24 2.72 27.30
C LEU A 93 -1.97 3.88 28.24
N LEU A 94 -1.52 3.59 29.46
CA LEU A 94 -1.27 4.56 30.53
C LEU A 94 0.23 4.71 30.80
N ASN A 95 0.65 5.94 31.11
CA ASN A 95 2.01 6.25 31.59
C ASN A 95 2.13 6.12 33.13
N GLN A 96 3.30 6.49 33.67
CA GLN A 96 3.60 6.43 35.11
C GLN A 96 2.64 7.23 36.00
N SER A 97 2.00 8.26 35.44
CA SER A 97 1.05 9.14 36.13
C SER A 97 -0.41 8.73 35.91
N ASN A 98 -0.66 7.53 35.36
CA ASN A 98 -1.99 7.06 34.94
C ASN A 98 -2.67 7.95 33.89
N ILE A 99 -1.90 8.73 33.12
CA ILE A 99 -2.41 9.52 32.01
C ILE A 99 -2.44 8.63 30.76
N THR A 100 -3.57 8.64 30.05
CA THR A 100 -3.74 7.93 28.78
C THR A 100 -2.87 8.55 27.71
N VAL A 101 -1.95 7.77 27.14
CA VAL A 101 -1.10 8.18 26.01
C VAL A 101 -1.63 7.67 24.66
N TRP A 102 -2.45 6.62 24.69
CA TRP A 102 -3.08 6.04 23.50
C TRP A 102 -4.33 5.25 23.89
N SER A 103 -5.36 5.26 23.03
CA SER A 103 -6.60 4.49 23.21
C SER A 103 -7.31 4.21 21.88
N THR A 104 -8.17 3.18 21.88
CA THR A 104 -8.99 2.79 20.70
C THR A 104 -10.13 3.75 20.36
N ASN A 105 -10.47 4.68 21.26
CA ASN A 105 -11.47 5.74 21.08
C ASN A 105 -12.86 5.29 20.58
N LEU A 106 -13.32 4.12 21.03
CA LEU A 106 -14.65 3.63 20.76
C LEU A 106 -15.69 4.48 21.49
N THR A 107 -16.71 4.90 20.73
CA THR A 107 -17.86 5.66 21.22
C THR A 107 -19.11 4.79 21.09
N GLY A 108 -19.86 4.64 22.19
CA GLY A 108 -21.08 3.83 22.21
C GLY A 108 -21.31 3.12 23.54
N ALA A 109 -22.56 2.75 23.81
CA ALA A 109 -22.93 1.93 24.95
C ALA A 109 -22.74 0.45 24.60
N VAL A 110 -21.50 -0.02 24.48
CA VAL A 110 -21.25 -1.47 24.38
C VAL A 110 -21.67 -2.08 25.71
N ARG A 111 -22.79 -2.80 25.71
CA ARG A 111 -23.36 -3.47 26.90
C ARG A 111 -22.66 -4.78 27.24
N SER A 112 -21.73 -5.24 26.42
CA SER A 112 -21.03 -6.50 26.60
C SER A 112 -19.63 -6.32 27.17
N GLN A 113 -19.18 -7.35 27.88
CA GLN A 113 -17.83 -7.42 28.41
C GLN A 113 -16.88 -7.64 27.23
N VAL A 114 -15.90 -6.75 27.05
CA VAL A 114 -14.95 -6.82 25.94
C VAL A 114 -13.71 -7.63 26.34
N VAL A 115 -13.06 -8.24 25.34
CA VAL A 115 -11.77 -8.93 25.48
C VAL A 115 -10.85 -8.49 24.35
N ALA A 116 -9.58 -8.25 24.66
CA ALA A 116 -8.57 -8.02 23.64
C ALA A 116 -7.94 -9.36 23.25
N GLU A 117 -7.66 -9.60 21.97
CA GLU A 117 -7.09 -10.85 21.50
C GLU A 117 -6.12 -10.64 20.35
N LEU A 118 -4.98 -11.33 20.37
CA LEU A 118 -4.05 -11.40 19.25
C LEU A 118 -4.35 -12.66 18.41
N LEU A 119 -4.88 -12.46 17.21
CA LEU A 119 -5.25 -13.53 16.29
C LEU A 119 -4.02 -14.15 15.58
N PRO A 120 -4.11 -15.37 15.04
CA PRO A 120 -3.00 -16.04 14.33
C PRO A 120 -2.39 -15.24 13.18
N ASN A 121 -3.17 -14.39 12.51
CA ASN A 121 -2.69 -13.54 11.42
C ASN A 121 -1.98 -12.26 11.90
N GLY A 122 -1.84 -12.06 13.21
CA GLY A 122 -1.26 -10.85 13.81
C GLY A 122 -2.25 -9.70 14.01
N ASN A 123 -3.54 -9.88 13.68
CA ASN A 123 -4.57 -8.88 13.96
C ASN A 123 -4.85 -8.84 15.46
N PHE A 124 -4.62 -7.70 16.08
CA PHE A 124 -4.94 -7.46 17.48
C PHE A 124 -6.30 -6.79 17.55
N VAL A 125 -7.26 -7.48 18.16
CA VAL A 125 -8.68 -7.11 18.10
C VAL A 125 -9.23 -6.84 19.48
N LEU A 126 -10.23 -5.95 19.55
CA LEU A 126 -11.12 -5.83 20.69
C LEU A 126 -12.50 -6.34 20.28
N ARG A 127 -13.01 -7.36 20.96
CA ARG A 127 -14.26 -8.05 20.60
C ARG A 127 -15.14 -8.33 21.80
N ASP A 128 -16.37 -8.76 21.53
CA ASP A 128 -17.26 -9.27 22.56
C ASP A 128 -16.71 -10.57 23.16
N SER A 129 -16.67 -10.66 24.49
CA SER A 129 -16.28 -11.89 25.20
C SER A 129 -17.28 -13.04 25.00
N LYS A 130 -18.54 -12.73 24.69
CA LYS A 130 -19.64 -13.70 24.56
C LYS A 130 -19.92 -14.11 23.12
N SER A 131 -19.26 -13.52 22.12
CA SER A 131 -19.44 -13.97 20.75
C SER A 131 -18.77 -15.35 20.57
N ASN A 132 -19.59 -16.39 20.48
CA ASN A 132 -19.16 -17.77 20.21
C ASN A 132 -18.70 -17.93 18.75
N GLY A 133 -17.60 -17.24 18.37
CA GLY A 133 -16.99 -17.37 17.04
C GLY A 133 -17.67 -16.57 15.92
N GLN A 134 -18.53 -15.60 16.22
CA GLN A 134 -18.88 -14.55 15.25
C GLN A 134 -17.85 -13.42 15.36
N ASP A 135 -17.17 -13.12 14.24
CA ASP A 135 -16.13 -12.10 14.06
C ASP A 135 -16.67 -10.67 14.18
N VAL A 136 -17.38 -10.36 15.27
CA VAL A 136 -17.83 -9.01 15.59
C VAL A 136 -16.72 -8.30 16.35
N PHE A 137 -15.88 -7.59 15.60
CA PHE A 137 -14.80 -6.77 16.15
C PHE A 137 -15.29 -5.33 16.37
N PHE A 138 -15.02 -4.80 17.57
CA PHE A 138 -15.24 -3.38 17.86
C PHE A 138 -14.06 -2.52 17.40
N TRP A 139 -12.85 -3.08 17.44
CA TRP A 139 -11.62 -2.42 16.99
C TRP A 139 -10.61 -3.47 16.49
N GLN A 140 -9.77 -3.10 15.53
CA GLN A 140 -8.75 -3.98 14.95
C GLN A 140 -7.47 -3.21 14.64
N SER A 141 -6.30 -3.80 14.94
CA SER A 141 -5.01 -3.22 14.53
C SER A 141 -4.86 -3.18 13.01
N PHE A 142 -5.49 -4.11 12.29
CA PHE A 142 -5.47 -4.17 10.83
C PHE A 142 -6.13 -2.94 10.15
N ASP A 143 -7.01 -2.22 10.86
CA ASP A 143 -7.60 -0.96 10.40
C ASP A 143 -6.69 0.26 10.64
N HIS A 144 -5.59 0.08 11.38
CA HIS A 144 -4.62 1.10 11.74
C HIS A 144 -3.18 0.61 11.49
N PRO A 145 -2.80 0.31 10.23
CA PRO A 145 -1.45 -0.10 9.89
C PRO A 145 -0.39 0.94 10.28
N THR A 146 0.84 0.49 10.55
CA THR A 146 1.99 1.38 10.68
C THR A 146 2.68 1.58 9.34
N ASP A 147 3.76 0.87 9.08
CA ASP A 147 4.59 0.88 7.88
C ASP A 147 4.48 -0.43 7.11
N THR A 148 3.82 -1.45 7.68
CA THR A 148 3.80 -2.82 7.17
C THR A 148 2.38 -3.29 6.86
N LEU A 149 2.23 -3.96 5.71
CA LEU A 149 1.06 -4.73 5.33
C LEU A 149 1.40 -6.23 5.46
N LEU A 150 0.79 -6.90 6.43
CA LEU A 150 0.86 -8.35 6.64
C LEU A 150 -0.10 -9.10 5.71
N PRO A 151 0.06 -10.43 5.56
CA PRO A 151 -0.93 -11.26 4.90
C PRO A 151 -2.33 -11.05 5.52
N HIS A 152 -3.37 -11.08 4.69
CA HIS A 152 -4.78 -10.84 5.05
C HIS A 152 -5.15 -9.41 5.44
N MET A 153 -4.19 -8.51 5.67
CA MET A 153 -4.49 -7.09 5.83
C MET A 153 -5.05 -6.52 4.53
N LYS A 154 -5.86 -5.47 4.68
CA LYS A 154 -6.42 -4.71 3.57
C LYS A 154 -5.71 -3.37 3.50
N LEU A 155 -5.20 -3.02 2.33
CA LEU A 155 -4.64 -1.71 2.04
C LEU A 155 -5.59 -0.96 1.11
N GLY A 156 -6.07 0.22 1.51
CA GLY A 156 -7.05 0.99 0.76
C GLY A 156 -8.26 1.38 1.59
N LEU A 157 -9.35 1.73 0.90
CA LEU A 157 -10.52 2.40 1.46
C LEU A 157 -11.58 1.41 1.92
N ASP A 158 -11.94 1.49 3.19
CA ASP A 158 -13.21 0.99 3.71
C ASP A 158 -14.32 2.01 3.43
N ARG A 159 -15.33 1.66 2.62
CA ARG A 159 -16.39 2.60 2.25
C ARG A 159 -17.42 2.80 3.37
N LYS A 160 -17.54 1.86 4.32
CA LYS A 160 -18.52 1.93 5.41
C LYS A 160 -18.04 2.87 6.52
N THR A 161 -16.74 2.81 6.82
CA THR A 161 -16.12 3.64 7.87
C THR A 161 -15.40 4.87 7.33
N GLU A 162 -15.30 5.00 6.00
CA GLU A 162 -14.50 6.02 5.30
C GLU A 162 -13.00 5.98 5.66
N ASN A 163 -12.53 4.87 6.25
CA ASN A 163 -11.16 4.70 6.67
C ASN A 163 -10.29 4.27 5.47
N ASN A 164 -9.38 5.14 5.04
CA ASN A 164 -8.34 4.79 4.08
C ASN A 164 -7.11 4.28 4.85
N ARG A 165 -6.85 2.97 4.78
CA ARG A 165 -5.73 2.32 5.45
C ARG A 165 -4.44 2.65 4.69
N VAL A 166 -3.50 3.34 5.36
CA VAL A 166 -2.28 3.91 4.76
C VAL A 166 -1.04 3.32 5.42
N LEU A 167 -0.02 2.96 4.64
CA LEU A 167 1.30 2.65 5.21
C LEU A 167 2.09 3.94 5.34
N THR A 168 2.61 4.22 6.52
CA THR A 168 3.46 5.37 6.83
C THR A 168 4.78 4.88 7.39
N SER A 169 5.89 5.21 6.73
CA SER A 169 7.23 4.75 7.12
C SER A 169 7.56 5.12 8.56
N TRP A 170 8.51 4.42 9.16
CA TRP A 170 9.19 4.94 10.34
C TRP A 170 9.98 6.20 9.97
N LYS A 171 10.30 7.02 10.97
CA LYS A 171 11.11 8.23 10.79
C LYS A 171 12.55 7.88 10.40
N ASN A 172 13.08 6.81 10.99
CA ASN A 172 14.37 6.20 10.65
C ASN A 172 14.42 4.76 11.19
N SER A 173 15.59 4.12 11.12
CA SER A 173 15.78 2.71 11.54
C SER A 173 15.57 2.42 13.04
N TYR A 174 15.42 3.45 13.89
CA TYR A 174 15.28 3.29 15.34
C TYR A 174 14.21 4.16 15.99
N ASP A 175 13.60 5.10 15.26
CA ASP A 175 12.49 5.93 15.71
C ASP A 175 11.20 5.52 14.96
N PRO A 176 10.27 4.78 15.61
CA PRO A 176 9.05 4.30 14.98
C PRO A 176 7.98 5.37 14.75
N SER A 177 8.20 6.60 15.21
CA SER A 177 7.31 7.72 14.90
C SER A 177 7.09 7.88 13.40
N SER A 178 6.00 8.52 13.05
CA SER A 178 5.57 8.73 11.67
C SER A 178 6.66 9.48 10.88
N GLY A 179 7.18 8.82 9.85
CA GLY A 179 8.15 9.39 8.93
C GLY A 179 7.51 10.27 7.86
N TYR A 180 8.31 10.66 6.87
CA TYR A 180 7.88 11.55 5.79
C TYR A 180 7.31 10.80 4.58
N LEU A 181 7.21 9.48 4.62
CA LEU A 181 6.78 8.67 3.48
C LEU A 181 5.47 7.97 3.80
N SER A 182 4.53 8.01 2.85
CA SER A 182 3.27 7.28 2.95
C SER A 182 2.87 6.63 1.63
N TYR A 183 2.17 5.51 1.70
CA TYR A 183 1.62 4.79 0.55
C TYR A 183 0.11 4.62 0.74
N LYS A 184 -0.67 5.29 -0.10
CA LYS A 184 -2.13 5.37 0.04
C LYS A 184 -2.85 5.22 -1.29
N LEU A 185 -4.09 4.75 -1.20
CA LEU A 185 -5.01 4.67 -2.33
C LEU A 185 -5.66 6.03 -2.58
N GLU A 186 -5.71 6.44 -3.84
CA GLU A 186 -6.44 7.62 -4.33
C GLU A 186 -7.55 7.19 -5.30
N MET A 187 -8.67 7.92 -5.27
CA MET A 187 -9.90 7.61 -6.02
C MET A 187 -10.26 8.73 -7.01
N LEU A 188 -9.26 9.31 -7.68
CA LEU A 188 -9.43 10.48 -8.58
C LEU A 188 -9.83 10.12 -10.03
N GLY A 189 -10.16 8.86 -10.27
CA GLY A 189 -10.52 8.28 -11.56
C GLY A 189 -10.68 6.78 -11.39
N LEU A 190 -9.73 6.00 -11.90
CA LEU A 190 -9.55 4.64 -11.42
C LEU A 190 -8.87 4.68 -10.03
N PRO A 191 -9.06 3.65 -9.18
CA PRO A 191 -8.29 3.53 -7.95
C PRO A 191 -6.80 3.35 -8.24
N GLU A 192 -5.95 4.20 -7.67
CA GLU A 192 -4.51 4.17 -7.89
C GLU A 192 -3.75 4.34 -6.58
N PHE A 193 -2.69 3.56 -6.37
CA PHE A 193 -1.80 3.77 -5.24
C PHE A 193 -0.70 4.77 -5.57
N PHE A 194 -0.45 5.66 -4.61
CA PHE A 194 0.62 6.65 -4.67
C PHE A 194 1.52 6.56 -3.44
N MET A 195 2.82 6.63 -3.68
CA MET A 195 3.79 6.94 -2.66
C MET A 195 4.00 8.45 -2.60
N TRP A 196 3.90 9.00 -1.39
CA TRP A 196 4.08 10.42 -1.12
C TRP A 196 5.28 10.61 -0.21
N ARG A 197 6.15 11.55 -0.59
CA ARG A 197 7.13 12.15 0.31
C ARG A 197 6.55 13.48 0.79
N SER A 198 6.07 13.49 2.03
CA SER A 198 5.28 14.57 2.63
C SER A 198 4.02 14.85 1.80
N LYS A 199 4.05 15.84 0.91
CA LYS A 199 2.93 16.23 0.04
C LYS A 199 3.25 16.08 -1.46
N VAL A 200 4.43 15.54 -1.79
CA VAL A 200 4.88 15.37 -3.17
C VAL A 200 4.77 13.90 -3.54
N PRO A 201 4.04 13.53 -4.59
CA PRO A 201 4.00 12.16 -5.08
C PRO A 201 5.35 11.81 -5.71
N VAL A 202 5.92 10.66 -5.37
CA VAL A 202 7.23 10.21 -5.85
C VAL A 202 7.18 8.91 -6.63
N PHE A 203 6.10 8.13 -6.47
CA PHE A 203 5.86 6.91 -7.24
C PHE A 203 4.35 6.69 -7.37
N ARG A 204 3.91 6.26 -8.55
CA ARG A 204 2.51 5.88 -8.84
C ARG A 204 2.48 4.44 -9.31
N SER A 205 1.79 3.59 -8.56
CA SER A 205 1.59 2.17 -8.93
C SER A 205 0.61 2.02 -10.09
N GLY A 206 -0.22 3.02 -10.34
CA GLY A 206 -1.20 3.04 -11.41
C GLY A 206 -2.44 2.20 -11.08
N PRO A 207 -3.42 2.15 -12.00
CA PRO A 207 -4.65 1.41 -11.78
C PRO A 207 -4.44 -0.09 -11.79
N TRP A 208 -5.37 -0.80 -11.15
CA TRP A 208 -5.50 -2.26 -11.28
C TRP A 208 -6.01 -2.63 -12.68
N ASP A 209 -5.27 -3.45 -13.41
CA ASP A 209 -5.58 -3.86 -14.79
C ASP A 209 -6.38 -5.18 -14.87
N GLY A 210 -6.87 -5.69 -13.74
CA GLY A 210 -7.50 -7.01 -13.63
C GLY A 210 -6.55 -8.11 -13.16
N ILE A 211 -5.24 -7.92 -13.34
CA ILE A 211 -4.20 -8.89 -12.99
C ILE A 211 -3.19 -8.29 -12.01
N ARG A 212 -2.87 -7.00 -12.12
CA ARG A 212 -1.80 -6.31 -11.37
C ARG A 212 -2.03 -4.80 -11.37
N PHE A 213 -1.23 -4.08 -10.59
CA PHE A 213 -1.10 -2.62 -10.76
C PHE A 213 -0.21 -2.31 -11.96
N SER A 214 -0.64 -1.41 -12.83
CA SER A 214 0.03 -1.16 -14.12
C SER A 214 1.50 -0.72 -14.02
N GLY A 215 1.88 -0.13 -12.89
CA GLY A 215 3.21 0.35 -12.55
C GLY A 215 4.06 -0.65 -11.76
N ILE A 216 3.57 -1.87 -11.52
CA ILE A 216 4.29 -2.93 -10.81
C ILE A 216 4.20 -4.23 -11.63
N PRO A 217 4.89 -4.32 -12.77
CA PRO A 217 4.83 -5.49 -13.64
C PRO A 217 5.31 -6.77 -12.95
N GLU A 218 6.21 -6.67 -11.96
CA GLU A 218 6.79 -7.80 -11.23
C GLU A 218 5.76 -8.57 -10.40
N MET A 219 4.56 -8.02 -10.16
CA MET A 219 3.46 -8.76 -9.51
C MET A 219 3.18 -10.11 -10.19
N GLN A 220 3.45 -10.22 -11.50
CA GLN A 220 3.25 -11.45 -12.27
C GLN A 220 4.11 -12.63 -11.77
N ILE A 221 5.26 -12.35 -11.15
CA ILE A 221 6.19 -13.37 -10.63
C ILE A 221 6.03 -13.63 -9.13
N TRP A 222 5.20 -12.87 -8.41
CA TRP A 222 5.03 -13.03 -6.95
C TRP A 222 4.45 -14.39 -6.56
N LYS A 223 3.71 -15.05 -7.46
CA LYS A 223 3.27 -16.44 -7.27
C LYS A 223 4.44 -17.42 -7.08
N HIS A 224 5.62 -17.12 -7.65
CA HIS A 224 6.82 -17.97 -7.50
C HIS A 224 7.41 -17.92 -6.09
N ILE A 225 7.02 -16.93 -5.29
CA ILE A 225 7.36 -16.84 -3.86
C ILE A 225 6.16 -17.07 -2.95
N ASN A 226 5.18 -17.85 -3.43
CA ASN A 226 4.00 -18.27 -2.65
C ASN A 226 3.09 -17.11 -2.25
N ILE A 227 3.07 -16.00 -3.00
CA ILE A 227 2.18 -14.88 -2.75
C ILE A 227 1.02 -14.91 -3.74
N SER A 228 -0.19 -14.95 -3.20
CA SER A 228 -1.45 -14.78 -3.94
C SER A 228 -2.07 -13.48 -3.47
N TYR A 229 -2.52 -12.65 -4.40
CA TYR A 229 -3.08 -11.33 -4.11
C TYR A 229 -4.39 -11.11 -4.84
N ASN A 230 -5.14 -10.12 -4.39
CA ASN A 230 -6.36 -9.69 -5.02
C ASN A 230 -6.57 -8.19 -4.80
N PHE A 231 -7.29 -7.57 -5.73
CA PHE A 231 -7.79 -6.21 -5.57
C PHE A 231 -9.32 -6.25 -5.60
N THR A 232 -9.93 -5.94 -4.46
CA THR A 232 -11.38 -5.88 -4.31
C THR A 232 -11.84 -4.46 -4.57
N GLU A 233 -12.78 -4.28 -5.50
CA GLU A 233 -13.46 -3.01 -5.72
C GLU A 233 -14.97 -3.25 -5.80
N ASN A 234 -15.68 -2.98 -4.70
CA ASN A 234 -17.12 -3.15 -4.61
C ASN A 234 -17.76 -2.03 -3.76
N THR A 235 -19.02 -2.21 -3.37
CA THR A 235 -19.79 -1.23 -2.57
C THR A 235 -19.33 -1.12 -1.12
N GLU A 236 -18.59 -2.09 -0.60
CA GLU A 236 -18.12 -2.13 0.79
C GLU A 236 -16.69 -1.61 0.91
N GLU A 237 -15.82 -1.91 -0.06
CA GLU A 237 -14.41 -1.55 0.00
C GLU A 237 -13.75 -1.42 -1.37
N VAL A 238 -12.63 -0.69 -1.37
CA VAL A 238 -11.65 -0.65 -2.46
C VAL A 238 -10.29 -0.93 -1.85
N ALA A 239 -9.83 -2.17 -1.93
CA ALA A 239 -8.65 -2.59 -1.19
C ALA A 239 -7.82 -3.67 -1.89
N TYR A 240 -6.51 -3.54 -1.77
CA TYR A 240 -5.54 -4.58 -2.07
C TYR A 240 -5.35 -5.48 -0.86
N THR A 241 -5.24 -6.79 -1.10
CA THR A 241 -4.86 -7.76 -0.08
C THR A 241 -4.00 -8.86 -0.69
N TYR A 242 -3.18 -9.50 0.15
CA TYR A 242 -2.43 -10.68 -0.25
C TYR A 242 -2.41 -11.73 0.85
N ARG A 243 -2.12 -12.95 0.46
CA ARG A 243 -1.97 -14.12 1.32
C ARG A 243 -0.70 -14.87 0.94
N VAL A 244 -0.13 -15.57 1.90
CA VAL A 244 0.93 -16.54 1.65
C VAL A 244 0.30 -17.92 1.52
N THR A 245 0.60 -18.62 0.43
CA THR A 245 -0.04 -19.90 0.08
C THR A 245 0.67 -21.12 0.68
N THR A 246 1.86 -20.93 1.24
CA THR A 246 2.69 -21.99 1.81
C THR A 246 2.80 -21.79 3.32
N PRO A 247 2.53 -22.81 4.14
CA PRO A 247 2.69 -22.72 5.59
C PRO A 247 4.13 -22.37 6.00
N ASN A 248 4.30 -21.72 7.14
CA ASN A 248 5.60 -21.35 7.72
C ASN A 248 6.48 -20.46 6.83
N VAL A 249 5.90 -19.81 5.83
CA VAL A 249 6.57 -18.79 5.02
C VAL A 249 6.07 -17.42 5.48
N TYR A 250 6.99 -16.56 5.91
CA TYR A 250 6.67 -15.19 6.30
C TYR A 250 6.99 -14.25 5.15
N ALA A 251 6.02 -13.41 4.81
CA ALA A 251 6.17 -12.34 3.84
C ALA A 251 5.60 -11.04 4.42
N ARG A 252 6.17 -9.91 4.02
CA ARG A 252 5.68 -8.59 4.39
C ARG A 252 5.93 -7.58 3.29
N LEU A 253 4.97 -6.69 3.08
CA LEU A 253 5.12 -5.50 2.25
C LEU A 253 5.31 -4.31 3.20
N MET A 254 6.46 -3.65 3.14
CA MET A 254 6.83 -2.59 4.09
C MET A 254 7.19 -1.30 3.35
N MET A 255 6.71 -0.17 3.87
CA MET A 255 7.22 1.16 3.52
C MET A 255 8.47 1.46 4.35
N ASP A 256 9.62 1.35 3.73
CA ASP A 256 10.91 1.66 4.35
C ASP A 256 11.15 3.18 4.47
N PHE A 257 11.93 3.59 5.48
CA PHE A 257 12.22 5.00 5.77
C PHE A 257 13.10 5.67 4.70
N GLN A 258 13.76 4.92 3.82
CA GLN A 258 14.57 5.45 2.72
C GLN A 258 13.74 5.84 1.49
N GLY A 259 12.45 5.48 1.44
CA GLY A 259 11.56 5.86 0.34
C GLY A 259 11.25 4.72 -0.63
N PHE A 260 11.17 3.50 -0.12
CA PHE A 260 10.85 2.34 -0.94
C PHE A 260 9.77 1.48 -0.32
N LEU A 261 8.89 0.96 -1.17
CA LEU A 261 7.99 -0.12 -0.83
C LEU A 261 8.71 -1.44 -1.11
N GLN A 262 8.85 -2.30 -0.10
CA GLN A 262 9.65 -3.52 -0.20
C GLN A 262 8.77 -4.74 0.11
N LEU A 263 8.80 -5.73 -0.78
CA LEU A 263 8.21 -7.04 -0.51
C LEU A 263 9.34 -8.01 -0.18
N SER A 264 9.34 -8.48 1.06
CA SER A 264 10.40 -9.36 1.56
C SER A 264 9.82 -10.67 2.09
N THR A 265 10.61 -11.74 1.96
CA THR A 265 10.33 -13.05 2.53
C THR A 265 11.41 -13.42 3.54
N TRP A 266 11.05 -14.10 4.61
CA TRP A 266 12.04 -14.54 5.61
C TRP A 266 12.81 -15.76 5.11
N ASN A 267 14.14 -15.68 5.09
CA ASN A 267 15.00 -16.83 4.81
C ASN A 267 15.59 -17.37 6.13
N PRO A 268 15.11 -18.54 6.62
CA PRO A 268 15.60 -19.11 7.87
C PRO A 268 17.06 -19.58 7.79
N ALA A 269 17.55 -20.00 6.62
CA ALA A 269 18.92 -20.48 6.46
C ALA A 269 19.96 -19.35 6.60
N MET A 270 19.60 -18.15 6.12
CA MET A 270 20.46 -16.96 6.22
C MET A 270 20.13 -16.07 7.42
N SER A 271 19.02 -16.34 8.12
CA SER A 271 18.51 -15.52 9.23
C SER A 271 18.32 -14.05 8.83
N GLU A 272 17.78 -13.81 7.64
CA GLU A 272 17.54 -12.47 7.10
C GLU A 272 16.25 -12.36 6.30
N TRP A 273 15.78 -11.13 6.15
CA TRP A 273 14.71 -10.79 5.22
C TRP A 273 15.27 -10.67 3.81
N ASN A 274 14.98 -11.65 2.97
CA ASN A 274 15.31 -11.60 1.56
C ASN A 274 14.32 -10.67 0.84
N MET A 275 14.83 -9.55 0.33
CA MET A 275 14.06 -8.58 -0.45
C MET A 275 13.82 -9.14 -1.86
N PHE A 276 12.56 -9.48 -2.15
CA PHE A 276 12.19 -10.06 -3.46
C PHE A 276 11.80 -8.99 -4.48
N TRP A 277 11.14 -7.94 -4.00
CA TRP A 277 10.75 -6.82 -4.84
C TRP A 277 10.90 -5.50 -4.08
N LEU A 278 11.25 -4.47 -4.84
CA LEU A 278 11.43 -3.10 -4.38
C LEU A 278 10.68 -2.21 -5.38
N SER A 279 9.96 -1.19 -4.90
CA SER A 279 9.51 -0.12 -5.78
C SER A 279 10.73 0.49 -6.46
N SER A 280 10.82 0.30 -7.78
CA SER A 280 12.01 0.52 -8.60
C SER A 280 12.61 1.92 -8.42
N THR A 281 13.95 1.98 -8.46
CA THR A 281 14.73 3.22 -8.55
C THR A 281 14.94 3.69 -9.99
N ASP A 282 14.38 3.00 -10.98
CA ASP A 282 14.51 3.41 -12.38
C ASP A 282 13.91 4.81 -12.56
N GLU A 283 14.58 5.63 -13.35
CA GLU A 283 14.13 7.00 -13.65
C GLU A 283 12.71 7.01 -14.23
N CYS A 284 12.31 5.98 -14.99
CA CYS A 284 10.96 5.84 -15.52
C CYS A 284 9.90 5.46 -14.48
N ASP A 285 10.27 5.05 -13.25
CA ASP A 285 9.33 4.78 -12.16
C ASP A 285 9.11 5.98 -11.23
N THR A 286 10.02 6.95 -11.26
CA THR A 286 9.88 8.20 -10.51
C THR A 286 8.67 8.98 -11.03
N TYR A 287 7.81 9.48 -10.15
CA TYR A 287 6.64 10.26 -10.56
C TYR A 287 6.96 11.77 -10.71
N PRO A 288 6.58 12.41 -11.82
CA PRO A 288 6.13 11.78 -13.07
C PRO A 288 7.30 11.15 -13.85
N SER A 289 7.06 10.02 -14.53
CA SER A 289 8.09 9.27 -15.29
C SER A 289 8.88 10.14 -16.27
N CYS A 290 8.19 11.12 -16.85
CA CYS A 290 8.75 12.18 -17.66
C CYS A 290 8.05 13.48 -17.27
N ASN A 291 8.82 14.56 -17.09
CA ASN A 291 8.25 15.89 -16.81
C ASN A 291 7.32 16.40 -17.92
N PRO A 292 7.63 16.20 -19.22
CA PRO A 292 6.79 16.70 -20.30
C PRO A 292 5.49 15.92 -20.43
N THR A 293 4.38 16.63 -20.56
CA THR A 293 3.10 16.02 -20.87
C THR A 293 3.09 15.47 -22.30
N ASN A 294 2.21 14.50 -22.58
CA ASN A 294 2.11 13.79 -23.86
C ASN A 294 3.43 13.13 -24.31
N SER A 295 4.23 12.71 -23.33
CA SER A 295 5.46 11.94 -23.51
C SER A 295 5.41 10.64 -22.71
N TYR A 296 6.28 9.70 -23.06
CA TYR A 296 6.44 8.45 -22.32
C TYR A 296 7.92 8.15 -22.07
N CYS A 297 8.18 7.47 -20.96
CA CYS A 297 9.51 7.01 -20.60
C CYS A 297 9.78 5.61 -21.15
N ASP A 298 10.93 5.41 -21.79
CA ASP A 298 11.41 4.13 -22.29
C ASP A 298 12.84 3.91 -21.79
N ALA A 299 12.99 3.00 -20.83
CA ALA A 299 14.28 2.71 -20.20
C ALA A 299 15.34 2.18 -21.18
N ASN A 300 14.94 1.72 -22.37
CA ASN A 300 15.85 1.19 -23.39
C ASN A 300 16.27 2.24 -24.44
N LYS A 301 15.79 3.50 -24.32
CA LYS A 301 16.11 4.58 -25.26
C LYS A 301 16.95 5.67 -24.62
N MET A 302 17.71 6.36 -25.47
CA MET A 302 18.44 7.57 -25.12
C MET A 302 18.09 8.67 -26.14
N PRO A 303 17.41 9.77 -25.72
CA PRO A 303 16.88 10.04 -24.38
C PRO A 303 15.75 9.07 -23.96
N ARG A 304 15.58 8.85 -22.64
CA ARG A 304 14.52 7.98 -22.10
C ARG A 304 13.12 8.55 -22.35
N CYS A 305 12.96 9.87 -22.25
CA CYS A 305 11.68 10.54 -22.51
C CYS A 305 11.46 10.81 -24.00
N ASN A 306 10.35 10.33 -24.52
CA ASN A 306 10.00 10.38 -25.93
C ASN A 306 8.59 10.97 -26.10
N CYS A 307 8.42 11.93 -27.03
CA CYS A 307 7.08 12.38 -27.39
C CYS A 307 6.29 11.23 -28.04
N ILE A 308 4.99 11.20 -27.76
CA ILE A 308 4.06 10.27 -28.41
C ILE A 308 4.02 10.56 -29.92
N LYS A 309 3.79 9.54 -30.76
CA LYS A 309 3.64 9.76 -32.21
C LYS A 309 2.53 10.77 -32.48
N GLY A 310 2.76 11.70 -33.41
CA GLY A 310 1.86 12.83 -33.66
C GLY A 310 2.10 14.04 -32.75
N PHE A 311 3.09 13.96 -31.86
CA PHE A 311 3.54 15.07 -31.02
C PHE A 311 5.03 15.38 -31.28
N VAL A 312 5.39 16.65 -31.06
CA VAL A 312 6.74 17.19 -31.21
C VAL A 312 7.10 18.02 -29.97
N PRO A 313 8.39 18.13 -29.62
CA PRO A 313 8.82 19.00 -28.53
C PRO A 313 8.39 20.46 -28.79
N GLY A 314 7.86 21.13 -27.77
CA GLY A 314 7.44 22.53 -27.88
C GLY A 314 8.57 23.50 -28.21
N ASN A 315 9.79 23.20 -27.76
CA ASN A 315 10.99 23.98 -28.07
C ASN A 315 12.09 23.09 -28.71
N PRO A 316 12.30 23.16 -30.04
CA PRO A 316 13.32 22.38 -30.72
C PRO A 316 14.75 22.69 -30.26
N GLN A 317 15.02 23.92 -29.80
CA GLN A 317 16.35 24.34 -29.34
C GLN A 317 16.69 23.75 -27.95
N GLU A 318 15.74 23.70 -27.03
CA GLU A 318 15.91 23.06 -25.71
C GLU A 318 16.28 21.57 -25.84
N ARG A 319 15.59 20.85 -26.74
CA ARG A 319 15.91 19.45 -27.05
C ARG A 319 17.35 19.28 -27.55
N SER A 320 17.81 20.19 -28.40
CA SER A 320 19.15 20.10 -29.01
C SER A 320 20.29 20.38 -28.03
N LEU A 321 20.03 21.16 -26.98
CA LEU A 321 21.04 21.63 -26.03
C LEU A 321 21.16 20.71 -24.81
N ASN A 322 20.02 20.26 -24.24
CA ASN A 322 19.99 19.58 -22.94
C ASN A 322 19.25 18.23 -22.96
N ASN A 323 18.81 17.72 -24.12
CA ASN A 323 17.92 16.54 -24.21
C ASN A 323 16.67 16.65 -23.31
N SER A 324 16.29 17.88 -22.97
CA SER A 324 15.16 18.22 -22.13
C SER A 324 14.23 19.09 -22.96
N PHE A 325 12.95 18.81 -22.90
CA PHE A 325 11.89 19.67 -23.39
C PHE A 325 10.89 19.79 -22.25
N THR A 326 10.12 20.85 -22.19
CA THR A 326 9.12 21.07 -21.14
C THR A 326 7.76 20.48 -21.49
N GLU A 327 7.48 20.30 -22.78
CA GLU A 327 6.17 19.88 -23.29
C GLU A 327 6.29 19.16 -24.65
N CYS A 328 5.41 18.18 -24.91
CA CYS A 328 5.16 17.65 -26.25
C CYS A 328 3.82 18.19 -26.77
N LEU A 329 3.91 19.03 -27.80
CA LEU A 329 2.77 19.64 -28.47
C LEU A 329 2.31 18.76 -29.63
N ARG A 330 1.01 18.79 -29.93
CA ARG A 330 0.49 18.13 -31.14
C ARG A 330 1.12 18.74 -32.38
N LYS A 331 1.57 17.88 -33.30
CA LYS A 331 2.12 18.31 -34.60
C LYS A 331 1.03 18.90 -35.49
N THR A 332 -0.16 18.29 -35.48
CA THR A 332 -1.33 18.74 -36.22
C THR A 332 -2.52 18.91 -35.28
N GLN A 333 -3.27 20.01 -35.45
CA GLN A 333 -4.48 20.26 -34.68
C GLN A 333 -5.57 19.22 -35.02
N LEU A 334 -6.30 18.76 -34.00
CA LEU A 334 -7.39 17.82 -34.17
C LEU A 334 -8.59 18.47 -34.87
N SER A 335 -9.24 17.73 -35.76
CA SER A 335 -10.48 18.18 -36.41
C SER A 335 -11.74 17.66 -35.72
N CYS A 336 -11.58 16.87 -34.66
CA CYS A 336 -12.61 16.07 -34.01
C CYS A 336 -13.21 15.01 -34.95
N SER A 337 -13.91 15.45 -35.99
CA SER A 337 -14.40 14.59 -37.06
C SER A 337 -13.25 14.21 -37.98
N GLY A 338 -13.01 12.91 -38.15
CA GLY A 338 -11.94 12.38 -39.00
C GLY A 338 -10.59 12.21 -38.30
N ASP A 339 -10.49 12.47 -37.00
CA ASP A 339 -9.31 12.04 -36.22
C ASP A 339 -9.24 10.51 -36.17
N GLY A 340 -8.09 9.97 -35.76
CA GLY A 340 -7.97 8.55 -35.44
C GLY A 340 -7.09 8.31 -34.21
N PHE A 341 -6.75 7.05 -33.99
CA PHE A 341 -6.04 6.63 -32.79
C PHE A 341 -4.73 5.92 -33.13
N PHE A 342 -3.64 6.44 -32.55
CA PHE A 342 -2.36 5.76 -32.55
C PHE A 342 -2.29 4.74 -31.40
N LEU A 343 -2.06 3.47 -31.74
CA LEU A 343 -1.93 2.38 -30.77
C LEU A 343 -0.53 2.34 -30.16
N MET A 344 -0.45 2.60 -28.87
CA MET A 344 0.74 2.38 -28.05
C MET A 344 0.59 1.07 -27.27
N ARG A 345 1.49 0.10 -27.50
CA ARG A 345 1.48 -1.20 -26.81
C ARG A 345 2.41 -1.21 -25.61
N LYS A 346 2.12 -2.07 -24.63
CA LYS A 346 2.99 -2.33 -23.47
C LYS A 346 3.21 -1.08 -22.61
N MET A 347 2.16 -0.32 -22.38
CA MET A 347 2.20 0.93 -21.64
C MET A 347 1.72 0.75 -20.20
N LYS A 348 2.38 1.47 -19.28
CA LYS A 348 1.74 1.93 -18.02
C LYS A 348 0.74 3.01 -18.43
N LEU A 349 -0.54 2.83 -18.08
CA LEU A 349 -1.56 3.83 -18.40
C LEU A 349 -1.22 5.18 -17.77
N PRO A 350 -1.58 6.31 -18.40
CA PRO A 350 -1.40 7.64 -17.82
C PRO A 350 -2.10 7.76 -16.45
N ALA A 351 -1.74 8.79 -15.67
CA ALA A 351 -2.47 9.13 -14.45
C ALA A 351 -3.97 9.30 -14.77
N THR A 352 -4.86 8.79 -13.91
CA THR A 352 -6.29 8.71 -14.22
C THR A 352 -7.12 9.84 -13.61
N THR A 353 -6.46 10.86 -13.03
CA THR A 353 -7.13 12.04 -12.46
C THR A 353 -8.05 12.70 -13.48
N GLY A 354 -9.36 12.70 -13.20
CA GLY A 354 -10.37 13.27 -14.08
C GLY A 354 -10.74 12.42 -15.30
N ALA A 355 -10.25 11.18 -15.39
CA ALA A 355 -10.63 10.26 -16.45
C ALA A 355 -12.08 9.77 -16.29
N ILE A 356 -12.75 9.54 -17.42
CA ILE A 356 -14.11 8.99 -17.47
C ILE A 356 -14.01 7.47 -17.56
N VAL A 357 -14.71 6.75 -16.66
CA VAL A 357 -14.62 5.29 -16.56
C VAL A 357 -15.98 4.65 -16.75
N ASP A 358 -16.07 3.66 -17.65
CA ASP A 358 -17.24 2.79 -17.82
C ASP A 358 -16.80 1.34 -17.98
N LYS A 359 -16.89 0.56 -16.89
CA LYS A 359 -16.41 -0.83 -16.85
C LYS A 359 -17.31 -1.83 -17.59
N ARG A 360 -18.46 -1.42 -18.09
CA ARG A 360 -19.48 -2.30 -18.69
C ARG A 360 -19.32 -2.49 -20.19
N ILE A 361 -18.57 -1.61 -20.85
CA ILE A 361 -18.48 -1.55 -22.29
C ILE A 361 -17.16 -2.15 -22.79
N GLY A 362 -17.10 -2.52 -24.07
CA GLY A 362 -15.89 -3.04 -24.70
C GLY A 362 -15.06 -1.96 -25.40
N VAL A 363 -13.88 -2.34 -25.87
CA VAL A 363 -12.92 -1.44 -26.54
C VAL A 363 -13.52 -0.70 -27.76
N LYS A 364 -14.38 -1.35 -28.55
CA LYS A 364 -15.02 -0.74 -29.73
C LYS A 364 -15.97 0.38 -29.36
N GLU A 365 -16.83 0.15 -28.37
CA GLU A 365 -17.74 1.19 -27.86
C GLU A 365 -16.94 2.31 -27.15
N CYS A 366 -15.81 1.98 -26.53
CA CYS A 366 -14.90 2.95 -25.94
C CYS A 366 -14.29 3.89 -27.01
N GLU A 367 -13.88 3.32 -28.15
CA GLU A 367 -13.42 4.08 -29.31
C GLU A 367 -14.52 4.99 -29.87
N GLU A 368 -15.74 4.46 -30.03
CA GLU A 368 -16.91 5.23 -30.48
C GLU A 368 -17.26 6.37 -29.51
N LYS A 369 -17.21 6.14 -28.19
CA LYS A 369 -17.43 7.19 -27.19
C LYS A 369 -16.34 8.25 -27.23
N CYS A 370 -15.08 7.84 -27.41
CA CYS A 370 -13.95 8.76 -27.48
C CYS A 370 -13.97 9.61 -28.75
N ILE A 371 -14.20 9.02 -29.93
CA ILE A 371 -14.21 9.77 -31.19
C ILE A 371 -15.33 10.82 -31.23
N ASN A 372 -16.51 10.48 -30.69
CA ASN A 372 -17.66 11.38 -30.59
C ASN A 372 -17.51 12.47 -29.53
N ASN A 373 -16.55 12.34 -28.61
CA ASN A 373 -16.21 13.37 -27.63
C ASN A 373 -15.00 14.16 -28.11
N CYS A 374 -15.18 15.38 -28.62
CA CYS A 374 -14.08 16.19 -29.15
C CYS A 374 -12.98 16.53 -28.11
N ASN A 375 -13.28 16.41 -26.81
CA ASN A 375 -12.30 16.60 -25.75
C ASN A 375 -11.51 15.33 -25.42
N CYS A 376 -11.89 14.16 -25.94
CA CYS A 376 -11.16 12.93 -25.70
C CYS A 376 -9.75 13.00 -26.29
N THR A 377 -8.73 12.72 -25.47
CA THR A 377 -7.32 12.70 -25.87
C THR A 377 -6.76 11.29 -26.02
N ALA A 378 -7.27 10.33 -25.25
CA ALA A 378 -6.92 8.92 -25.34
C ALA A 378 -7.97 8.02 -24.69
N PHE A 379 -7.92 6.72 -25.00
CA PHE A 379 -8.69 5.70 -24.29
C PHE A 379 -7.93 4.38 -24.12
N ALA A 380 -8.38 3.54 -23.19
CA ALA A 380 -7.87 2.19 -22.98
C ALA A 380 -8.93 1.28 -22.32
N ASN A 381 -8.65 -0.03 -22.29
CA ASN A 381 -9.41 -0.95 -21.45
C ASN A 381 -9.08 -0.73 -19.97
N THR A 382 -10.02 -1.06 -19.07
CA THR A 382 -9.77 -1.05 -17.61
C THR A 382 -9.31 -2.40 -17.07
N ASN A 383 -9.68 -3.48 -17.77
CA ASN A 383 -9.28 -4.85 -17.46
C ASN A 383 -8.69 -5.49 -18.71
N ILE A 384 -7.54 -6.14 -18.60
CA ILE A 384 -6.83 -6.79 -19.71
C ILE A 384 -7.11 -8.29 -19.83
N GLN A 385 -7.84 -8.88 -18.89
CA GLN A 385 -8.25 -10.29 -18.92
C GLN A 385 -9.23 -10.55 -20.09
N ASP A 386 -9.27 -11.81 -20.54
CA ASP A 386 -10.24 -12.32 -21.51
C ASP A 386 -10.35 -11.50 -22.82
N GLY A 387 -9.25 -10.92 -23.28
CA GLY A 387 -9.19 -10.10 -24.50
C GLY A 387 -9.51 -8.61 -24.28
N GLY A 388 -9.75 -8.20 -23.04
CA GLY A 388 -9.87 -6.81 -22.62
C GLY A 388 -11.31 -6.33 -22.49
N SER A 389 -11.61 -5.62 -21.40
CA SER A 389 -12.93 -5.07 -21.11
C SER A 389 -12.91 -3.77 -20.32
N GLY A 390 -14.05 -3.08 -20.32
CA GLY A 390 -14.22 -1.77 -19.71
C GLY A 390 -13.53 -0.67 -20.51
N CYS A 391 -13.81 0.57 -20.13
CA CYS A 391 -13.34 1.75 -20.84
C CYS A 391 -12.87 2.81 -19.86
N VAL A 392 -11.69 3.36 -20.12
CA VAL A 392 -11.19 4.58 -19.50
C VAL A 392 -10.84 5.58 -20.59
N ILE A 393 -11.35 6.81 -20.46
CA ILE A 393 -11.18 7.91 -21.41
C ILE A 393 -10.51 9.08 -20.70
N TRP A 394 -9.45 9.60 -21.30
CA TRP A 394 -8.79 10.84 -20.86
C TRP A 394 -9.29 12.03 -21.68
N THR A 395 -9.43 13.19 -21.02
CA THR A 395 -9.80 14.45 -21.67
C THR A 395 -8.78 15.57 -21.46
N SER A 396 -7.70 15.28 -20.73
CA SER A 396 -6.59 16.19 -20.47
C SER A 396 -5.33 15.69 -21.16
N GLU A 397 -4.25 16.46 -21.03
CA GLU A 397 -2.91 15.99 -21.37
C GLU A 397 -2.54 14.74 -20.58
N LEU A 398 -1.77 13.87 -21.23
CA LEU A 398 -1.39 12.58 -20.67
C LEU A 398 -0.09 12.71 -19.89
N THR A 399 -0.04 12.17 -18.67
CA THR A 399 1.11 12.27 -17.77
C THR A 399 1.49 10.92 -17.18
N ASP A 400 2.75 10.78 -16.76
CA ASP A 400 3.29 9.59 -16.08
C ASP A 400 3.12 8.27 -16.88
N ILE A 401 3.44 8.33 -18.17
CA ILE A 401 3.42 7.16 -19.06
C ILE A 401 4.83 6.56 -19.13
N ARG A 402 4.90 5.22 -19.14
CA ARG A 402 6.13 4.50 -19.49
C ARG A 402 5.82 3.27 -20.31
N SER A 403 6.80 2.82 -21.10
CA SER A 403 6.74 1.55 -21.81
C SER A 403 7.44 0.44 -21.02
N TYR A 404 7.00 -0.79 -21.25
CA TYR A 404 7.62 -2.01 -20.75
C TYR A 404 8.07 -2.91 -21.91
N ALA A 405 9.07 -3.75 -21.64
CA ALA A 405 9.56 -4.73 -22.63
C ALA A 405 8.58 -5.92 -22.77
N ASP A 406 8.01 -6.38 -21.67
CA ASP A 406 7.25 -7.63 -21.55
C ASP A 406 5.96 -7.51 -20.72
N ALA A 407 5.58 -6.29 -20.32
CA ALA A 407 4.39 -6.02 -19.52
C ALA A 407 3.57 -4.83 -20.08
N GLY A 408 2.66 -4.28 -19.27
CA GLY A 408 1.81 -3.15 -19.64
C GLY A 408 0.58 -3.55 -20.47
N GLN A 409 -0.09 -2.54 -21.02
CA GLN A 409 -1.31 -2.70 -21.79
C GLN A 409 -1.40 -1.70 -22.96
N ASP A 410 -2.44 -1.83 -23.77
CA ASP A 410 -2.66 -0.98 -24.93
C ASP A 410 -3.29 0.37 -24.54
N LEU A 411 -2.76 1.45 -25.09
CA LEU A 411 -3.26 2.82 -24.97
C LEU A 411 -3.47 3.40 -26.36
N TYR A 412 -4.67 3.93 -26.62
CA TYR A 412 -5.07 4.50 -27.89
C TYR A 412 -5.06 6.01 -27.78
N VAL A 413 -4.09 6.68 -28.39
CA VAL A 413 -3.93 8.14 -28.30
C VAL A 413 -4.52 8.80 -29.53
N ARG A 414 -5.43 9.75 -29.35
CA ARG A 414 -6.06 10.48 -30.45
C ARG A 414 -5.03 11.34 -31.18
N VAL A 415 -4.99 11.25 -32.50
CA VAL A 415 -4.13 12.05 -33.39
C VAL A 415 -4.91 12.45 -34.65
N ALA A 416 -4.46 13.50 -35.33
CA ALA A 416 -5.02 13.87 -36.63
C ALA A 416 -4.76 12.76 -37.65
N ALA A 417 -5.67 12.55 -38.61
CA ALA A 417 -5.55 11.49 -39.62
C ALA A 417 -4.20 11.50 -40.38
N VAL A 418 -3.64 12.70 -40.60
CA VAL A 418 -2.37 12.88 -41.32
C VAL A 418 -1.15 12.40 -40.54
N ASP A 419 -1.26 12.18 -39.23
CA ASP A 419 -0.16 11.78 -38.34
C ASP A 419 -0.26 10.30 -37.89
N LEU A 420 -1.25 9.54 -38.39
CA LEU A 420 -1.49 8.14 -38.02
C LEU A 420 -0.37 7.17 -38.39
#